data_AF-A0A936ZU68-F1
#
_entry.id   AF-A0A936ZU68-F1
#
_cell.length_a   1.000
_cell.length_b   1.000
_cell.length_c   1.000
_cell.angle_alpha   90.00
_cell.angle_beta   90.00
_cell.angle_gamma   90.00
#
_symmetry.space_group_name_H-M   'P 1'
#
loop_
_entity.id
_entity.type
_entity.pdbx_description
1 polymer ?
#
loop_
_entity_poly.entity_id
_entity_poly.type
_entity_poly.pdbx_seq_one_letter_code
_entity_poly.pdbx_strand_id
1 'polypeptide(L)'
;MKNLILLISLLCSTIIFSQGNITNNDIIVTSDGQLIQAKVVKVTDNNISFNYPGESVINEIKVSNLQKIVFASGRTQTFNSSQSAGVLPKENSSLNKNNNPVQQTNPLIPKEDIYLLPDYKENTLAVIPFSFVKNGKYQETLSGEATSYATDFLLKNASQYGIQVQDMNTTINKLINSGINHKQLRESSSETLRKIIGTEFLLSAELKESSILKSENKAANFYSTSKSTVPTSSGIKTSITFKLYDASSEKYNVSFTEDLKIKTSDKNSASQQQAHRWKSSMKYVLEQFLLSKSL
;
A
#
# COMPACT_ATOMS: atom_id res chain seq x y z
N MET A 1 -2.50 13.00 56.54
CA MET A 1 -2.02 13.29 55.16
C MET A 1 -0.78 12.49 54.78
N LYS A 2 0.25 12.33 55.64
CA LYS A 2 1.44 11.49 55.35
C LYS A 2 1.11 10.02 55.03
N ASN A 3 0.17 9.42 55.75
CA ASN A 3 -0.21 8.01 55.54
C ASN A 3 -1.07 7.80 54.26
N LEU A 4 -1.69 8.85 53.74
CA LEU A 4 -2.48 8.81 52.49
C LEU A 4 -1.55 8.87 51.26
N ILE A 5 -0.49 9.67 51.33
CA ILE A 5 0.54 9.77 50.28
C ILE A 5 1.31 8.45 50.15
N LEU A 6 1.56 7.77 51.27
CA LEU A 6 2.26 6.47 51.28
C LEU A 6 1.39 5.34 50.67
N LEU A 7 0.07 5.42 50.85
CA LEU A 7 -0.87 4.47 50.24
C LEU A 7 -1.01 4.68 48.72
N ILE A 8 -1.03 5.94 48.26
CA ILE A 8 -1.06 6.28 46.83
C ILE A 8 0.24 5.90 46.10
N SER A 9 1.40 6.02 46.78
CA SER A 9 2.69 5.58 46.22
C SER A 9 2.81 4.06 46.11
N LEU A 10 2.08 3.30 46.94
CA LEU A 10 2.10 1.83 46.93
C LEU A 10 1.14 1.24 45.87
N LEU A 11 0.08 1.96 45.49
CA LEU A 11 -0.81 1.53 44.39
C LEU A 11 -0.18 1.72 43.00
N CYS A 12 0.77 2.66 42.84
CA CYS A 12 1.39 2.95 41.54
C CYS A 12 2.47 1.94 41.11
N SER A 13 2.95 1.07 42.00
CA SER A 13 4.05 0.12 41.69
C SER A 13 3.59 -1.22 41.13
N THR A 14 2.28 -1.48 41.03
CA THR A 14 1.74 -2.80 40.58
C THR A 14 1.37 -2.88 39.10
N ILE A 15 1.67 -1.85 38.30
CA ILE A 15 1.31 -1.81 36.86
C ILE A 15 2.45 -2.27 35.93
N ILE A 16 3.53 -2.86 36.46
CA ILE A 16 4.71 -3.24 35.66
C ILE A 16 4.75 -4.74 35.37
N PHE A 17 3.67 -5.37 34.89
CA PHE A 17 3.75 -6.67 34.22
C PHE A 17 2.68 -6.82 33.14
N SER A 18 2.89 -6.13 32.02
CA SER A 18 2.55 -6.66 30.70
C SER A 18 3.47 -6.00 29.67
N GLN A 19 4.78 -6.23 29.81
CA GLN A 19 5.64 -6.26 28.64
C GLN A 19 5.46 -7.65 28.03
N GLY A 20 4.27 -7.87 27.44
CA GLY A 20 4.16 -8.89 26.41
C GLY A 20 5.20 -8.52 25.37
N ASN A 21 6.32 -9.24 25.35
CA ASN A 21 7.24 -9.17 24.23
C ASN A 21 6.35 -9.32 23.00
N ILE A 22 6.23 -8.25 22.20
CA ILE A 22 5.79 -8.40 20.82
C ILE A 22 6.93 -9.19 20.20
N THR A 23 6.91 -10.51 20.40
CA THR A 23 7.70 -11.41 19.61
C THR A 23 7.07 -11.28 18.24
N ASN A 24 7.74 -10.53 17.38
CA ASN A 24 7.49 -10.64 15.95
C ASN A 24 7.49 -12.14 15.67
N ASN A 25 6.36 -12.66 15.18
CA ASN A 25 6.26 -14.07 14.82
C ASN A 25 6.85 -14.23 13.43
N ASP A 26 7.42 -15.41 13.16
CA ASP A 26 7.73 -15.80 11.80
C ASP A 26 6.41 -16.00 11.02
N ILE A 27 6.45 -15.78 9.71
CA ILE A 27 5.33 -15.98 8.80
C ILE A 27 5.72 -17.07 7.81
N ILE A 28 5.04 -18.21 7.90
CA ILE A 28 5.18 -19.31 6.96
C ILE A 28 4.13 -19.10 5.86
N VAL A 29 4.57 -19.04 4.60
CA VAL A 29 3.72 -18.93 3.41
C VAL A 29 3.72 -20.28 2.72
N THR A 30 2.56 -20.91 2.69
CA THR A 30 2.36 -22.20 2.01
C THR A 30 2.21 -22.02 0.49
N SER A 31 2.33 -23.12 -0.26
CA SER A 31 2.19 -23.13 -1.72
C SER A 31 0.79 -22.73 -2.22
N ASP A 32 -0.23 -22.87 -1.39
CA ASP A 32 -1.61 -22.41 -1.64
C ASP A 32 -1.83 -20.95 -1.18
N GLY A 33 -0.80 -20.27 -0.68
CA GLY A 33 -0.85 -18.86 -0.27
C GLY A 33 -1.42 -18.63 1.13
N GLN A 34 -1.60 -19.68 1.93
CA GLN A 34 -1.98 -19.53 3.33
C GLN A 34 -0.82 -18.95 4.14
N LEU A 35 -1.15 -18.02 5.05
CA LEU A 35 -0.21 -17.40 5.96
C LEU A 35 -0.36 -17.99 7.36
N ILE A 36 0.69 -18.59 7.88
CA ILE A 36 0.75 -19.16 9.23
C ILE A 36 1.71 -18.31 10.06
N GLN A 37 1.19 -17.61 11.07
CA GLN A 37 2.00 -16.93 12.06
C GLN A 37 2.45 -17.90 13.14
N ALA A 38 3.75 -18.09 13.29
CA ALA A 38 4.33 -19.08 14.18
C ALA A 38 5.75 -18.69 14.59
N LYS A 39 6.35 -19.43 15.52
CA LYS A 39 7.80 -19.40 15.72
C LYS A 39 8.40 -20.66 15.13
N VAL A 40 9.22 -20.50 14.10
CA VAL A 40 9.98 -21.57 13.46
C VAL A 40 11.10 -22.00 14.40
N VAL A 41 11.05 -23.27 14.78
CA VAL A 41 12.00 -23.90 15.70
C VAL A 41 13.15 -24.53 14.93
N LYS A 42 12.85 -25.14 13.77
CA LYS A 42 13.84 -25.86 12.95
C LYS A 42 13.42 -25.90 11.49
N VAL A 43 14.39 -25.81 10.59
CA VAL A 43 14.22 -26.01 9.15
C VAL A 43 15.17 -27.13 8.72
N THR A 44 14.65 -28.14 8.03
CA THR A 44 15.42 -29.21 7.37
C THR A 44 15.11 -29.23 5.87
N ASP A 45 15.78 -30.09 5.12
CA ASP A 45 15.54 -30.24 3.67
C ASP A 45 14.11 -30.71 3.34
N ASN A 46 13.49 -31.47 4.24
CA ASN A 46 12.21 -32.12 4.00
C ASN A 46 11.05 -31.44 4.74
N ASN A 47 11.31 -30.88 5.91
CA ASN A 47 10.28 -30.37 6.81
C ASN A 47 10.73 -29.11 7.57
N ILE A 48 9.76 -28.37 8.06
CA ILE A 48 9.96 -27.32 9.06
C ILE A 48 9.16 -27.64 10.31
N SER A 49 9.72 -27.29 11.46
CA SER A 49 9.07 -27.44 12.76
C SER A 49 8.78 -26.06 13.33
N PHE A 50 7.57 -25.83 13.84
CA PHE A 50 7.13 -24.54 14.36
C PHE A 50 6.14 -24.68 15.52
N ASN A 51 5.98 -23.64 16.34
CA ASN A 51 4.90 -23.57 17.34
C ASN A 51 4.01 -22.34 17.11
N TYR A 52 2.74 -22.45 17.53
CA TYR A 52 1.83 -21.31 17.47
C TYR A 52 2.11 -20.32 18.61
N PRO A 53 1.77 -19.03 18.45
CA PRO A 53 1.97 -18.03 19.48
C PRO A 53 1.27 -18.43 20.80
N GLY A 54 2.03 -18.46 21.90
CA GLY A 54 1.52 -18.85 23.22
C GLY A 54 1.45 -20.36 23.47
N GLU A 55 1.84 -21.20 22.50
CA GLU A 55 1.87 -22.65 22.63
C GLU A 55 3.28 -23.22 22.64
N SER A 56 3.48 -24.31 23.37
CA SER A 56 4.74 -25.08 23.39
C SER A 56 4.75 -26.28 22.46
N VAL A 57 3.63 -26.55 21.78
CA VAL A 57 3.46 -27.72 20.90
C VAL A 57 4.22 -27.50 19.59
N ILE A 58 5.04 -28.49 19.19
CA ILE A 58 5.77 -28.47 17.92
C ILE A 58 4.92 -29.12 16.82
N ASN A 59 4.62 -28.34 15.80
CA ASN A 59 3.96 -28.75 14.57
C ASN A 59 4.98 -28.90 13.44
N GLU A 60 4.66 -29.69 12.42
CA GLU A 60 5.56 -29.97 11.31
C GLU A 60 4.83 -29.83 9.96
N ILE A 61 5.48 -29.17 8.99
CA ILE A 61 4.99 -29.06 7.61
C ILE A 61 6.12 -29.34 6.62
N LYS A 62 5.81 -30.04 5.52
CA LYS A 62 6.77 -30.40 4.48
C LYS A 62 7.19 -29.18 3.68
N VAL A 63 8.48 -29.09 3.36
CA VAL A 63 9.07 -28.01 2.55
C VAL A 63 8.43 -27.94 1.15
N SER A 64 7.98 -29.07 0.59
CA SER A 64 7.27 -29.12 -0.69
C SER A 64 5.96 -28.32 -0.72
N ASN A 65 5.38 -28.06 0.45
CA ASN A 65 4.12 -27.32 0.60
C ASN A 65 4.37 -25.86 0.96
N LEU A 66 5.62 -25.40 0.92
CA LEU A 66 6.01 -24.06 1.30
C LEU A 66 6.43 -23.27 0.06
N GLN A 67 6.07 -22.01 0.05
CA GLN A 67 6.56 -21.02 -0.88
C GLN A 67 7.73 -20.25 -0.25
N LYS A 68 7.54 -19.74 0.98
CA LYS A 68 8.58 -19.02 1.73
C LYS A 68 8.32 -19.01 3.23
N ILE A 69 9.35 -18.72 4.01
CA ILE A 69 9.28 -18.35 5.43
C ILE A 69 9.88 -16.95 5.57
N VAL A 70 9.14 -16.06 6.22
CA VAL A 70 9.63 -14.74 6.65
C VAL A 70 9.88 -14.82 8.14
N PHE A 71 11.13 -14.81 8.56
CA PHE A 71 11.48 -14.84 9.97
C PHE A 71 11.21 -13.48 10.64
N ALA A 72 10.92 -13.50 11.93
CA ALA A 72 10.80 -12.36 12.83
C ALA A 72 12.00 -11.42 12.79
N SER A 73 13.17 -11.95 12.42
CA SER A 73 14.42 -11.21 12.22
C SER A 73 14.48 -10.44 10.89
N GLY A 74 13.52 -10.63 10.00
CA GLY A 74 13.52 -10.10 8.63
C GLY A 74 14.27 -10.96 7.62
N ARG A 75 14.84 -12.10 8.03
CA ARG A 75 15.39 -13.10 7.09
C ARG A 75 14.24 -13.74 6.33
N THR A 76 14.40 -13.98 5.03
CA THR A 76 13.43 -14.76 4.23
C THR A 76 14.10 -15.99 3.64
N GLN A 77 13.45 -17.14 3.75
CA GLN A 77 13.89 -18.39 3.13
C GLN A 77 12.82 -18.86 2.15
N THR A 78 13.15 -18.91 0.87
CA THR A 78 12.24 -19.34 -0.19
C THR A 78 12.46 -20.81 -0.53
N PHE A 79 11.38 -21.49 -0.87
CA PHE A 79 11.39 -22.89 -1.25
C PHE A 79 10.80 -22.99 -2.66
N ASN A 80 11.65 -22.83 -3.66
CA ASN A 80 11.23 -22.95 -5.06
C ASN A 80 11.07 -24.44 -5.42
N SER A 81 9.85 -24.84 -5.75
CA SER A 81 9.63 -26.01 -6.62
C SER A 81 10.06 -25.62 -8.03
N SER A 82 11.14 -26.23 -8.52
CA SER A 82 11.74 -25.86 -9.80
C SER A 82 10.77 -26.11 -10.97
N GLN A 83 10.63 -25.14 -11.88
CA GLN A 83 10.93 -25.26 -13.31
C GLN A 83 10.56 -23.98 -14.08
N SER A 84 11.56 -23.32 -14.69
CA SER A 84 11.59 -23.05 -16.14
C SER A 84 12.85 -22.30 -16.57
N ALA A 85 13.32 -22.69 -17.75
CA ALA A 85 14.58 -22.35 -18.38
C ALA A 85 14.51 -21.08 -19.27
N GLY A 86 15.69 -20.52 -19.55
CA GLY A 86 15.97 -19.50 -20.59
C GLY A 86 16.30 -18.13 -20.00
N VAL A 87 17.35 -17.39 -20.36
CA VAL A 87 18.24 -17.42 -21.53
C VAL A 87 19.55 -16.70 -21.12
N LEU A 88 20.72 -17.27 -21.44
CA LEU A 88 21.96 -16.49 -21.61
C LEU A 88 22.60 -16.82 -22.98
N PRO A 89 23.37 -15.89 -23.58
CA PRO A 89 23.85 -16.00 -24.96
C PRO A 89 24.97 -17.04 -25.12
N LYS A 90 24.99 -17.68 -26.29
CA LYS A 90 25.97 -18.67 -26.73
C LYS A 90 27.35 -18.05 -26.96
N GLU A 91 28.40 -18.79 -26.59
CA GLU A 91 29.63 -18.86 -27.36
C GLU A 91 30.16 -20.32 -27.38
N ASN A 92 30.62 -20.74 -28.56
CA ASN A 92 30.91 -22.11 -28.96
C ASN A 92 32.26 -22.62 -28.42
N SER A 93 32.31 -23.92 -28.06
CA SER A 93 33.44 -24.82 -28.33
C SER A 93 33.05 -26.29 -28.05
N SER A 94 33.67 -27.20 -28.80
CA SER A 94 33.16 -28.52 -29.20
C SER A 94 33.82 -29.73 -28.54
N LEU A 95 33.12 -30.89 -28.60
CA LEU A 95 33.56 -32.31 -28.46
C LEU A 95 34.06 -32.72 -27.04
N ASN A 96 33.77 -33.89 -26.43
CA ASN A 96 33.62 -35.27 -26.92
C ASN A 96 33.00 -36.20 -25.84
N LYS A 97 32.54 -37.40 -26.23
CA LYS A 97 31.94 -38.49 -25.43
C LYS A 97 32.92 -39.20 -24.47
N ASN A 98 32.43 -39.66 -23.31
CA ASN A 98 32.34 -41.09 -22.87
C ASN A 98 32.40 -41.30 -21.34
N ASN A 99 31.44 -42.12 -20.87
CA ASN A 99 31.48 -43.16 -19.81
C ASN A 99 32.02 -42.89 -18.39
N ASN A 100 31.13 -43.16 -17.43
CA ASN A 100 31.35 -43.35 -15.97
C ASN A 100 32.44 -44.40 -15.66
N PRO A 101 33.13 -44.34 -14.48
CA PRO A 101 32.53 -44.82 -13.23
C PRO A 101 32.77 -43.95 -11.97
N VAL A 102 31.71 -43.91 -11.16
CA VAL A 102 31.59 -43.65 -9.70
C VAL A 102 32.86 -43.29 -8.91
N GLN A 103 32.87 -42.13 -8.22
CA GLN A 103 33.35 -42.00 -6.83
C GLN A 103 33.02 -40.64 -6.15
N GLN A 104 32.69 -40.75 -4.86
CA GLN A 104 32.74 -39.76 -3.78
C GLN A 104 31.76 -38.57 -3.76
N THR A 105 30.69 -38.77 -2.99
CA THR A 105 29.86 -37.72 -2.38
C THR A 105 30.67 -36.92 -1.36
N ASN A 106 31.31 -35.85 -1.81
CA ASN A 106 31.54 -34.71 -0.91
C ASN A 106 30.17 -34.06 -0.66
N PRO A 107 29.77 -33.79 0.60
CA PRO A 107 28.61 -32.94 0.84
C PRO A 107 28.91 -31.59 0.20
N LEU A 108 28.18 -31.23 -0.86
CA LEU A 108 28.17 -29.87 -1.36
C LEU A 108 27.76 -28.99 -0.19
N ILE A 109 28.71 -28.21 0.31
CA ILE A 109 28.43 -27.02 1.10
C ILE A 109 27.39 -26.25 0.28
N PRO A 110 26.17 -26.01 0.80
CA PRO A 110 25.18 -25.22 0.10
C PRO A 110 25.82 -23.90 -0.25
N LYS A 111 25.85 -23.59 -1.54
CA LYS A 111 26.29 -22.28 -2.02
C LYS A 111 25.35 -21.28 -1.35
N GLU A 112 25.86 -20.54 -0.37
CA GLU A 112 25.13 -19.41 0.19
C GLU A 112 24.98 -18.39 -0.92
N ASP A 113 23.88 -18.51 -1.68
CA ASP A 113 23.44 -17.42 -2.54
C ASP A 113 23.16 -16.26 -1.57
N ILE A 114 23.96 -15.21 -1.71
CA ILE A 114 23.79 -13.97 -0.96
C ILE A 114 22.42 -13.41 -1.38
N TYR A 115 21.39 -13.71 -0.59
CA TYR A 115 20.06 -13.12 -0.74
C TYR A 115 20.19 -11.64 -0.37
N LEU A 116 20.34 -10.80 -1.39
CA LEU A 116 20.18 -9.36 -1.24
C LEU A 116 18.77 -9.14 -0.68
N LEU A 117 18.71 -8.63 0.55
CA LEU A 117 17.46 -8.16 1.15
C LEU A 117 16.76 -7.25 0.13
N PRO A 118 15.42 -7.33 -0.01
CA PRO A 118 14.70 -6.39 -0.84
C PRO A 118 15.05 -4.96 -0.39
N ASP A 119 15.32 -4.06 -1.34
CA ASP A 119 15.56 -2.63 -1.08
C ASP A 119 14.25 -1.90 -0.69
N TYR A 120 13.36 -2.60 -0.02
CA TYR A 120 12.08 -2.09 0.44
C TYR A 120 11.63 -2.86 1.68
N LYS A 121 10.84 -2.19 2.51
CA LYS A 121 10.26 -2.77 3.71
C LYS A 121 8.97 -3.52 3.37
N GLU A 122 8.88 -4.80 3.69
CA GLU A 122 7.65 -5.58 3.52
C GLU A 122 6.49 -5.03 4.36
N ASN A 123 5.27 -5.25 3.89
CA ASN A 123 3.99 -4.78 4.43
C ASN A 123 3.96 -3.27 4.68
N THR A 124 4.77 -2.50 3.95
CA THR A 124 4.76 -1.04 4.05
C THR A 124 4.12 -0.38 2.83
N LEU A 125 3.32 0.65 3.10
CA LEU A 125 2.63 1.45 2.09
C LEU A 125 3.14 2.89 2.16
N ALA A 126 3.48 3.48 1.01
CA ALA A 126 3.69 4.91 0.89
C ALA A 126 2.61 5.55 0.03
N VAL A 127 2.12 6.71 0.47
CA VAL A 127 1.25 7.56 -0.34
C VAL A 127 2.13 8.51 -1.12
N ILE A 128 2.17 8.37 -2.45
CA ILE A 128 2.86 9.33 -3.30
C ILE A 128 2.00 10.58 -3.50
N PRO A 129 2.59 11.76 -3.81
CA PRO A 129 1.82 12.98 -4.02
C PRO A 129 0.67 12.79 -5.01
N PHE A 130 -0.56 13.07 -4.54
CA PHE A 130 -1.77 12.98 -5.34
C PHE A 130 -1.86 14.14 -6.33
N SER A 131 -2.65 13.96 -7.38
CA SER A 131 -2.97 15.03 -8.33
C SER A 131 -4.40 15.50 -8.14
N PHE A 132 -4.61 16.78 -7.91
CA PHE A 132 -5.93 17.41 -7.86
C PHE A 132 -6.10 18.35 -9.05
N VAL A 133 -7.11 18.09 -9.88
CA VAL A 133 -7.45 18.90 -11.05
C VAL A 133 -8.83 19.49 -10.87
N LYS A 134 -8.93 20.82 -10.79
CA LYS A 134 -10.19 21.55 -10.68
C LYS A 134 -10.44 22.35 -11.95
N ASN A 135 -11.59 22.12 -12.59
CA ASN A 135 -11.99 22.72 -13.86
C ASN A 135 -10.88 22.63 -14.93
N GLY A 136 -10.25 21.45 -15.03
CA GLY A 136 -9.16 21.18 -15.99
C GLY A 136 -7.79 21.76 -15.62
N LYS A 137 -7.64 22.44 -14.48
CA LYS A 137 -6.37 22.99 -14.01
C LYS A 137 -5.88 22.28 -12.77
N TYR A 138 -4.59 21.91 -12.75
CA TYR A 138 -3.93 21.36 -11.57
C TYR A 138 -3.97 22.35 -10.40
N GLN A 139 -4.21 21.84 -9.19
CA GLN A 139 -4.34 22.59 -7.95
C GLN A 139 -3.34 22.06 -6.93
N GLU A 140 -2.21 22.76 -6.77
CA GLU A 140 -1.11 22.31 -5.90
C GLU A 140 -1.54 22.20 -4.42
N THR A 141 -2.18 23.24 -3.88
CA THR A 141 -2.63 23.25 -2.48
C THR A 141 -3.60 22.11 -2.18
N LEU A 142 -4.59 21.88 -3.06
CA LEU A 142 -5.56 20.79 -2.88
C LEU A 142 -4.93 19.42 -3.06
N SER A 143 -3.91 19.31 -3.92
CA SER A 143 -3.13 18.07 -4.09
C SER A 143 -2.38 17.70 -2.82
N GLY A 144 -1.70 18.67 -2.20
CA GLY A 144 -1.05 18.50 -0.91
C GLY A 144 -2.03 18.15 0.20
N GLU A 145 -3.17 18.85 0.26
CA GLU A 145 -4.22 18.56 1.24
C GLU A 145 -4.82 17.16 1.08
N ALA A 146 -5.07 16.71 -0.16
CA ALA A 146 -5.56 15.37 -0.45
C ALA A 146 -4.56 14.28 -0.08
N THR A 147 -3.28 14.51 -0.36
CA THR A 147 -2.18 13.59 -0.01
C THR A 147 -2.07 13.45 1.51
N SER A 148 -2.06 14.58 2.22
CA SER A 148 -2.00 14.62 3.69
C SER A 148 -3.22 13.93 4.31
N TYR A 149 -4.43 14.26 3.83
CA TYR A 149 -5.66 13.65 4.32
C TYR A 149 -5.66 12.13 4.18
N ALA A 150 -5.25 11.61 3.01
CA ALA A 150 -5.19 10.18 2.77
C ALA A 150 -4.11 9.50 3.63
N THR A 151 -2.93 10.11 3.75
CA THR A 151 -1.85 9.57 4.57
C THR A 151 -2.26 9.49 6.03
N ASP A 152 -2.84 10.55 6.58
CA ASP A 152 -3.32 10.60 7.97
C ASP A 152 -4.43 9.58 8.22
N PHE A 153 -5.34 9.42 7.26
CA PHE A 153 -6.39 8.41 7.34
C PHE A 153 -5.79 7.00 7.37
N LEU A 154 -4.86 6.69 6.47
CA LEU A 154 -4.25 5.37 6.38
C LEU A 154 -3.37 5.07 7.60
N LEU A 155 -2.59 6.03 8.09
CA LEU A 155 -1.81 5.88 9.34
C LEU A 155 -2.68 5.45 10.52
N LYS A 156 -3.91 5.97 10.60
CA LYS A 156 -4.86 5.66 11.69
C LYS A 156 -5.57 4.32 11.51
N ASN A 157 -5.81 3.90 10.26
CA ASN A 157 -6.77 2.83 9.97
C ASN A 157 -6.16 1.60 9.29
N ALA A 158 -4.96 1.66 8.71
CA ALA A 158 -4.39 0.57 7.93
C ALA A 158 -3.69 -0.50 8.79
N SER A 159 -3.26 -0.14 10.00
CA SER A 159 -2.53 -1.04 10.91
C SER A 159 -3.33 -2.27 11.32
N GLN A 160 -4.66 -2.16 11.45
CA GLN A 160 -5.55 -3.29 11.73
C GLN A 160 -5.58 -4.34 10.60
N TYR A 161 -5.13 -3.97 9.40
CA TYR A 161 -5.00 -4.85 8.24
C TYR A 161 -3.54 -5.33 8.04
N GLY A 162 -2.65 -5.10 9.01
CA GLY A 162 -1.24 -5.52 8.93
C GLY A 162 -0.34 -4.60 8.08
N ILE A 163 -0.85 -3.47 7.61
CA ILE A 163 -0.11 -2.55 6.74
C ILE A 163 0.50 -1.42 7.56
N GLN A 164 1.80 -1.18 7.38
CA GLN A 164 2.51 -0.07 7.98
C GLN A 164 2.64 1.09 6.98
N VAL A 165 2.02 2.22 7.31
CA VAL A 165 2.03 3.37 6.42
C VAL A 165 3.24 4.24 6.72
N GLN A 166 4.01 4.58 5.68
CA GLN A 166 5.12 5.52 5.79
C GLN A 166 4.59 6.95 5.95
N ASP A 167 5.24 7.72 6.81
CA ASP A 167 4.95 9.15 6.98
C ASP A 167 5.08 9.94 5.66
N MET A 168 4.21 10.94 5.48
CA MET A 168 4.15 11.75 4.28
C MET A 168 5.45 12.53 4.04
N ASN A 169 6.00 13.17 5.08
CA ASN A 169 7.21 13.98 4.93
C ASN A 169 8.41 13.10 4.61
N THR A 170 8.48 11.90 5.19
CA THR A 170 9.51 10.91 4.85
C THR A 170 9.45 10.54 3.36
N THR A 171 8.25 10.28 2.84
CA THR A 171 8.05 9.94 1.43
C THR A 171 8.47 11.11 0.52
N ILE A 172 7.98 12.32 0.82
CA ILE A 172 8.28 13.53 0.04
C ILE A 172 9.79 13.83 0.05
N ASN A 173 10.44 13.76 1.21
CA ASN A 173 11.88 14.02 1.33
C ASN A 173 12.70 13.02 0.51
N LYS A 174 12.34 11.73 0.50
CA LYS A 174 13.01 10.72 -0.34
C LYS A 174 12.88 11.03 -1.83
N LEU A 175 11.68 11.44 -2.27
CA LEU A 175 11.44 11.85 -3.65
C LEU A 175 12.28 13.07 -4.02
N ILE A 176 12.24 14.13 -3.21
CA ILE A 176 12.99 15.38 -3.46
C ILE A 176 14.50 15.12 -3.46
N ASN A 177 15.02 14.38 -2.48
CA ASN A 177 16.46 14.09 -2.38
C ASN A 177 16.95 13.21 -3.54
N SER A 178 16.07 12.43 -4.15
CA SER A 178 16.36 11.65 -5.36
C SER A 178 16.14 12.43 -6.66
N GLY A 179 15.86 13.74 -6.54
CA GLY A 179 15.63 14.61 -7.67
C GLY A 179 14.31 14.33 -8.41
N ILE A 180 13.31 13.71 -7.76
CA ILE A 180 11.97 13.48 -8.33
C ILE A 180 11.07 14.68 -8.02
N ASN A 181 10.78 15.47 -9.05
CA ASN A 181 9.78 16.54 -9.01
C ASN A 181 8.41 16.07 -9.52
N HIS A 182 7.40 16.95 -9.52
CA HIS A 182 6.04 16.63 -9.94
C HIS A 182 5.94 16.06 -11.37
N LYS A 183 6.80 16.49 -12.31
CA LYS A 183 6.82 15.94 -13.67
C LYS A 183 7.40 14.53 -13.67
N GLN A 184 8.58 14.36 -13.06
CA GLN A 184 9.23 13.06 -12.98
C GLN A 184 8.41 12.03 -12.21
N LEU A 185 7.63 12.44 -11.21
CA LEU A 185 6.74 11.54 -10.47
C LEU A 185 5.73 10.84 -11.39
N ARG A 186 5.23 11.54 -12.43
CA ARG A 186 4.28 10.96 -13.40
C ARG A 186 4.96 10.13 -14.48
N GLU A 187 6.22 10.42 -14.78
CA GLU A 187 7.00 9.76 -15.84
C GLU A 187 7.78 8.55 -15.30
N SER A 188 8.00 8.48 -13.98
CA SER A 188 8.74 7.40 -13.33
C SER A 188 7.89 6.14 -13.21
N SER A 189 8.53 4.99 -13.38
CA SER A 189 7.91 3.70 -13.13
C SER A 189 7.66 3.47 -11.64
N SER A 190 6.67 2.61 -11.30
CA SER A 190 6.44 2.20 -9.92
C SER A 190 7.67 1.52 -9.31
N GLU A 191 8.42 0.73 -10.08
CA GLU A 191 9.66 0.08 -9.64
C GLU A 191 10.70 1.10 -9.18
N THR A 192 10.94 2.13 -9.99
CA THR A 192 11.91 3.20 -9.70
C THR A 192 11.49 3.97 -8.45
N LEU A 193 10.23 4.41 -8.38
CA LEU A 193 9.71 5.15 -7.24
C LEU A 193 9.79 4.32 -5.96
N ARG A 194 9.55 3.03 -6.06
CA ARG A 194 9.58 2.14 -4.92
C ARG A 194 10.99 1.91 -4.37
N LYS A 195 12.00 1.76 -5.24
CA LYS A 195 13.41 1.69 -4.81
C LYS A 195 13.82 2.97 -4.08
N ILE A 196 13.39 4.13 -4.57
CA ILE A 196 13.64 5.42 -3.92
C ILE A 196 12.96 5.50 -2.54
N ILE A 197 11.68 5.13 -2.47
CA ILE A 197 10.85 5.31 -1.27
C ILE A 197 11.09 4.20 -0.23
N GLY A 198 11.51 3.01 -0.67
CA GLY A 198 11.82 1.84 0.16
C GLY A 198 10.59 1.22 0.82
N THR A 199 9.40 1.31 0.20
CA THR A 199 8.17 0.64 0.66
C THR A 199 7.74 -0.48 -0.26
N GLU A 200 6.93 -1.43 0.19
CA GLU A 200 6.46 -2.51 -0.68
C GLU A 200 5.42 -2.02 -1.68
N PHE A 201 4.50 -1.19 -1.20
CA PHE A 201 3.37 -0.69 -1.97
C PHE A 201 3.43 0.84 -2.13
N LEU A 202 2.94 1.30 -3.28
CA LEU A 202 2.75 2.72 -3.58
C LEU A 202 1.27 2.98 -3.87
N LEU A 203 0.65 3.89 -3.10
CA LEU A 203 -0.68 4.39 -3.38
C LEU A 203 -0.58 5.73 -4.10
N SER A 204 -1.21 5.80 -5.27
CA SER A 204 -1.39 7.04 -6.04
C SER A 204 -2.86 7.35 -6.22
N ALA A 205 -3.18 8.65 -6.35
CA ALA A 205 -4.54 9.07 -6.65
C ALA A 205 -4.59 10.31 -7.55
N GLU A 206 -5.65 10.35 -8.36
CA GLU A 206 -6.03 11.51 -9.16
C GLU A 206 -7.47 11.91 -8.82
N LEU A 207 -7.65 13.17 -8.40
CA LEU A 207 -8.94 13.78 -8.10
C LEU A 207 -9.27 14.80 -9.19
N LYS A 208 -10.48 14.72 -9.74
CA LYS A 208 -11.00 15.67 -10.73
C LYS A 208 -12.28 16.29 -10.22
N GLU A 209 -12.32 17.61 -10.15
CA GLU A 209 -13.53 18.37 -9.86
C GLU A 209 -13.87 19.25 -11.06
N SER A 210 -15.12 19.20 -11.53
CA SER A 210 -15.59 20.06 -12.62
C SER A 210 -16.96 20.65 -12.32
N SER A 211 -17.11 21.94 -12.62
CA SER A 211 -18.39 22.64 -12.53
C SER A 211 -19.26 22.25 -13.73
N ILE A 212 -20.46 21.76 -13.46
CA ILE A 212 -21.48 21.45 -14.46
C ILE A 212 -22.38 22.68 -14.57
N LEU A 213 -22.48 23.30 -15.74
CA LEU A 213 -23.48 24.35 -16.01
C LEU A 213 -24.52 23.78 -16.96
N LYS A 214 -25.79 23.77 -16.55
CA LYS A 214 -26.91 23.52 -17.45
C LYS A 214 -27.61 24.84 -17.74
N SER A 215 -27.58 25.24 -19.01
CA SER A 215 -28.43 26.33 -19.51
C SER A 215 -29.61 25.72 -20.26
N GLU A 216 -30.82 26.17 -19.94
CA GLU A 216 -31.97 25.95 -20.81
C GLU A 216 -32.16 27.17 -21.70
N ASN A 217 -32.43 26.91 -22.98
CA ASN A 217 -32.85 27.96 -23.89
C ASN A 217 -34.29 28.33 -23.53
N LYS A 218 -34.50 29.50 -22.96
CA LYS A 218 -35.86 30.02 -22.78
C LYS A 218 -36.37 30.43 -24.17
N ALA A 219 -37.42 29.77 -24.64
CA ALA A 219 -38.09 30.15 -25.88
C ALA A 219 -38.60 31.59 -25.78
N ALA A 220 -38.62 32.31 -26.91
CA ALA A 220 -39.18 33.66 -26.95
C ALA A 220 -40.65 33.59 -26.55
N ASN A 221 -41.03 34.41 -25.57
CA ASN A 221 -42.42 34.55 -25.13
C ASN A 221 -42.98 35.87 -25.68
N PHE A 222 -44.29 36.05 -25.61
CA PHE A 222 -45.00 37.24 -26.14
C PHE A 222 -44.39 38.60 -25.71
N TYR A 223 -43.68 38.64 -24.58
CA TYR A 223 -43.09 39.84 -23.99
C TYR A 223 -41.57 39.98 -24.17
N SER A 224 -40.88 39.05 -24.84
CA SER A 224 -39.42 39.12 -25.06
C SER A 224 -39.01 38.41 -26.34
N THR A 225 -38.53 39.18 -27.32
CA THR A 225 -38.01 38.69 -28.60
C THR A 225 -36.59 38.13 -28.51
N SER A 226 -35.88 38.36 -27.40
CA SER A 226 -34.53 37.87 -27.19
C SER A 226 -34.54 36.44 -26.62
N LYS A 227 -33.95 35.48 -27.35
CA LYS A 227 -33.56 34.19 -26.77
C LYS A 227 -32.55 34.47 -25.66
N SER A 228 -32.88 34.09 -24.43
CA SER A 228 -31.98 34.25 -23.28
C SER A 228 -31.64 32.87 -22.71
N THR A 229 -30.35 32.59 -22.62
CA THR A 229 -29.81 31.44 -21.88
C THR A 229 -29.79 31.81 -20.40
N VAL A 230 -30.72 31.23 -19.62
CA VAL A 230 -30.72 31.37 -18.17
C VAL A 230 -30.07 30.11 -17.59
N PRO A 231 -29.03 30.23 -16.74
CA PRO A 231 -28.51 29.08 -15.99
C PRO A 231 -29.59 28.56 -15.04
N THR A 232 -30.13 27.37 -15.30
CA THR A 232 -31.22 26.79 -14.49
C THR A 232 -30.70 25.92 -13.35
N SER A 233 -29.50 25.37 -13.48
CA SER A 233 -28.80 24.66 -12.40
C SER A 233 -27.29 24.72 -12.58
N SER A 234 -26.57 24.79 -11.46
CA SER A 234 -25.15 24.48 -11.41
C SER A 234 -24.96 23.12 -10.75
N GLY A 235 -23.88 22.44 -11.04
CA GLY A 235 -23.53 21.18 -10.39
C GLY A 235 -22.03 21.06 -10.23
N ILE A 236 -21.62 20.08 -9.45
CA ILE A 236 -20.21 19.73 -9.27
C ILE A 236 -20.10 18.25 -9.52
N LYS A 237 -19.24 17.88 -10.47
CA LYS A 237 -18.83 16.50 -10.70
C LYS A 237 -17.47 16.28 -10.05
N THR A 238 -17.37 15.28 -9.19
CA THR A 238 -16.12 14.87 -8.55
C THR A 238 -15.81 13.44 -8.96
N SER A 239 -14.59 13.20 -9.42
CA SER A 239 -14.07 11.85 -9.70
C SER A 239 -12.78 11.62 -8.91
N ILE A 240 -12.64 10.45 -8.30
CA ILE A 240 -11.44 10.04 -7.56
C ILE A 240 -11.01 8.70 -8.13
N THR A 241 -9.78 8.61 -8.63
CA THR A 241 -9.17 7.36 -9.11
C THR A 241 -7.99 7.01 -8.23
N PHE A 242 -8.04 5.85 -7.60
CA PHE A 242 -6.96 5.28 -6.78
C PHE A 242 -6.28 4.15 -7.52
N LYS A 243 -4.96 4.10 -7.41
CA LYS A 243 -4.15 3.00 -7.95
C LYS A 243 -3.11 2.57 -6.93
N LEU A 244 -3.06 1.27 -6.68
CA LEU A 244 -2.04 0.63 -5.86
C LEU A 244 -1.04 -0.07 -6.77
N TYR A 245 0.25 0.13 -6.53
CA TYR A 245 1.32 -0.53 -7.25
C TYR A 245 2.20 -1.34 -6.31
N ASP A 246 2.69 -2.47 -6.82
CA ASP A 246 3.86 -3.18 -6.29
C ASP A 246 5.10 -2.92 -7.18
N ALA A 247 6.14 -3.76 -7.08
CA ALA A 247 7.35 -3.69 -7.90
C ALA A 247 7.07 -3.63 -9.40
N SER A 248 6.08 -4.41 -9.83
CA SER A 248 6.03 -4.99 -11.16
C SER A 248 4.73 -4.65 -11.89
N SER A 249 3.72 -4.18 -11.16
CA SER A 249 2.36 -4.09 -11.68
C SER A 249 1.44 -3.17 -10.86
N GLU A 250 0.40 -2.67 -11.52
CA GLU A 250 -0.80 -2.15 -10.86
C GLU A 250 -1.57 -3.33 -10.25
N LYS A 251 -1.80 -3.32 -8.94
CA LYS A 251 -2.52 -4.37 -8.21
C LYS A 251 -3.99 -4.07 -8.03
N TYR A 252 -4.31 -2.80 -7.91
CA TYR A 252 -5.66 -2.35 -7.62
C TYR A 252 -5.91 -1.01 -8.29
N ASN A 253 -7.10 -0.86 -8.85
CA ASN A 253 -7.55 0.36 -9.49
C ASN A 253 -9.05 0.53 -9.24
N VAL A 254 -9.41 1.62 -8.57
CA VAL A 254 -10.81 1.96 -8.32
C VAL A 254 -11.06 3.39 -8.73
N SER A 255 -12.19 3.62 -9.41
CA SER A 255 -12.65 4.94 -9.77
C SER A 255 -14.03 5.18 -9.18
N PHE A 256 -14.14 6.24 -8.39
CA PHE A 256 -15.39 6.74 -7.83
C PHE A 256 -15.78 8.03 -8.56
N THR A 257 -17.06 8.22 -8.83
CA THR A 257 -17.57 9.45 -9.42
C THR A 257 -18.91 9.81 -8.80
N GLU A 258 -19.06 11.08 -8.43
CA GLU A 258 -20.30 11.67 -7.94
C GLU A 258 -20.68 12.91 -8.74
N ASP A 259 -21.98 13.08 -8.99
CA ASP A 259 -22.54 14.28 -9.61
C ASP A 259 -23.51 14.94 -8.62
N LEU A 260 -23.15 16.12 -8.11
CA LEU A 260 -24.03 16.94 -7.28
C LEU A 260 -24.75 17.98 -8.13
N LYS A 261 -26.07 18.06 -8.03
CA LYS A 261 -26.89 19.13 -8.61
C LYS A 261 -27.19 20.17 -7.54
N ILE A 262 -26.85 21.43 -7.80
CA ILE A 262 -27.09 22.59 -6.92
C ILE A 262 -28.21 23.43 -7.55
N LYS A 263 -29.32 23.58 -6.82
CA LYS A 263 -30.38 24.50 -7.21
C LYS A 263 -29.95 25.94 -6.90
N THR A 264 -30.21 26.84 -7.84
CA THR A 264 -29.72 28.23 -7.83
C THR A 264 -30.29 29.12 -6.72
N SER A 265 -31.28 28.64 -5.94
CA SER A 265 -31.89 29.36 -4.82
C SER A 265 -31.02 29.42 -3.55
N ASP A 266 -30.02 28.53 -3.41
CA ASP A 266 -29.36 28.28 -2.11
C ASP A 266 -27.89 28.73 -2.07
N LYS A 267 -27.57 29.86 -2.70
CA LYS A 267 -26.17 30.28 -2.95
C LYS A 267 -25.38 30.69 -1.71
N ASN A 268 -26.02 31.09 -0.61
CA ASN A 268 -25.32 31.72 0.52
C ASN A 268 -24.80 30.75 1.59
N SER A 269 -25.34 29.53 1.71
CA SER A 269 -24.90 28.52 2.69
C SER A 269 -23.93 27.48 2.11
N ALA A 270 -23.69 27.52 0.80
CA ALA A 270 -23.08 26.42 0.07
C ALA A 270 -21.55 26.55 -0.10
N SER A 271 -20.96 27.74 0.01
CA SER A 271 -19.57 28.00 -0.39
C SER A 271 -18.49 27.35 0.51
N GLN A 272 -18.69 27.31 1.84
CA GLN A 272 -17.72 26.67 2.75
C GLN A 272 -17.91 25.16 2.86
N GLN A 273 -19.16 24.65 2.86
CA GLN A 273 -19.42 23.20 2.83
C GLN A 273 -18.95 22.58 1.50
N GLN A 274 -18.94 23.34 0.39
CA GLN A 274 -18.44 22.89 -0.91
C GLN A 274 -16.92 22.66 -0.94
N ALA A 275 -16.13 23.46 -0.21
CA ALA A 275 -14.67 23.45 -0.32
C ALA A 275 -14.01 22.12 0.11
N HIS A 276 -14.67 21.34 0.97
CA HIS A 276 -14.11 20.09 1.51
C HIS A 276 -14.96 18.85 1.25
N ARG A 277 -15.94 18.91 0.34
CA ARG A 277 -16.79 17.74 0.01
C ARG A 277 -16.00 16.54 -0.48
N TRP A 278 -14.95 16.80 -1.27
CA TRP A 278 -14.07 15.76 -1.78
C TRP A 278 -13.46 14.90 -0.65
N LYS A 279 -13.32 15.41 0.59
CA LYS A 279 -12.83 14.64 1.74
C LYS A 279 -13.79 13.51 2.13
N SER A 280 -15.11 13.75 2.09
CA SER A 280 -16.11 12.72 2.37
C SER A 280 -16.08 11.61 1.32
N SER A 281 -16.02 12.00 0.05
CA SER A 281 -15.87 11.05 -1.07
C SER A 281 -14.55 10.27 -0.95
N MET A 282 -13.45 10.96 -0.63
CA MET A 282 -12.12 10.37 -0.41
C MET A 282 -12.12 9.36 0.74
N LYS A 283 -12.72 9.71 1.88
CA LYS A 283 -12.88 8.81 3.02
C LYS A 283 -13.58 7.52 2.61
N TYR A 284 -14.71 7.63 1.91
CA TYR A 284 -15.44 6.46 1.42
C TYR A 284 -14.54 5.57 0.55
N VAL A 285 -13.82 6.15 -0.41
CA VAL A 285 -12.91 5.38 -1.29
C VAL A 285 -11.77 4.74 -0.50
N LEU A 286 -11.18 5.44 0.48
CA LEU A 286 -10.14 4.89 1.36
C LEU A 286 -10.66 3.74 2.24
N GLU A 287 -11.88 3.83 2.74
CA GLU A 287 -12.52 2.73 3.48
C GLU A 287 -12.72 1.51 2.59
N GLN A 288 -13.23 1.70 1.37
CA GLN A 288 -13.36 0.60 0.40
C GLN A 288 -12.00 0.02 0.01
N PHE A 289 -10.98 0.86 -0.11
CA PHE A 289 -9.61 0.42 -0.37
C PHE A 289 -9.08 -0.46 0.77
N LEU A 290 -9.22 -0.06 2.03
CA LEU A 290 -8.76 -0.87 3.17
C LEU A 290 -9.54 -2.18 3.33
N LEU A 291 -10.82 -2.20 2.96
CA LEU A 291 -11.65 -3.41 2.99
C LEU A 291 -11.38 -4.36 1.81
N SER A 292 -10.68 -3.88 0.77
CA SER A 292 -10.36 -4.70 -0.39
C SER A 292 -9.33 -5.77 -0.01
N LYS A 293 -9.51 -7.01 -0.49
CA LYS A 293 -8.54 -8.11 -0.32
C LYS A 293 -7.24 -7.92 -1.13
N SER A 294 -7.01 -6.73 -1.68
CA SER A 294 -5.83 -6.41 -2.51
C SER A 294 -4.64 -5.89 -1.69
N LEU A 295 -4.77 -5.88 -0.36
CA LEU A 295 -3.72 -5.55 0.60
C LEU A 295 -3.34 -6.78 1.41
#